data_AF-A0A315ZCI1-F1
#
_entry.id   AF-A0A315ZCI1-F1
#
_cell.length_a   1.000
_cell.length_b   1.000
_cell.length_c   1.000
_cell.angle_alpha   90.00
_cell.angle_beta   90.00
_cell.angle_gamma   90.00
#
_symmetry.space_group_name_H-M   'P 1'
#
loop_
_entity.id
_entity.type
_entity.pdbx_description
1 polymer ?
#
loop_
_entity_poly.entity_id
_entity_poly.type
_entity_poly.pdbx_seq_one_letter_code
_entity_poly.pdbx_strand_id
1 'polypeptide(L)'
;MANVDSTLSMEEQKKANVRKIWKVAGYLAVITAIEFLFAFIYPDSWDRLFLNITFVIMTLVKAYYIMSEFMHLGHEVKFLQRTVVYPLAFLIWLLVALFLEGGAVLKAIASIWG
;
A
#
# COMPACT_ATOMS: atom_id res chain seq x y z
N MET A 1 -15.63 -6.13 23.94
CA MET A 1 -15.68 -7.60 23.80
C MET A 1 -16.95 -7.93 23.04
N ALA A 2 -16.83 -8.35 21.77
CA ALA A 2 -17.97 -8.88 21.03
C ALA A 2 -18.39 -10.21 21.68
N ASN A 3 -19.69 -10.44 21.76
CA ASN A 3 -20.30 -11.67 22.27
C ASN A 3 -19.82 -12.86 21.42
N VAL A 4 -18.84 -13.61 21.93
CA VAL A 4 -18.38 -14.86 21.33
C VAL A 4 -19.37 -15.93 21.74
N ASP A 5 -20.40 -16.09 20.92
CA ASP A 5 -21.29 -17.23 21.02
C ASP A 5 -20.54 -18.47 20.52
N SER A 6 -20.01 -19.25 21.46
CA SER A 6 -19.15 -20.42 21.24
C SER A 6 -19.90 -21.64 20.66
N THR A 7 -21.16 -21.45 20.27
CA THR A 7 -22.07 -22.49 19.77
C THR A 7 -22.21 -22.52 18.25
N LEU A 8 -21.70 -21.51 17.54
CA LEU A 8 -21.71 -21.48 16.07
C LEU A 8 -20.61 -22.39 15.51
N SER A 9 -20.96 -23.21 14.53
CA SER A 9 -20.01 -24.12 13.87
C SER A 9 -18.84 -23.33 13.28
N MET A 10 -17.62 -23.88 13.39
CA MET A 10 -16.40 -23.31 12.78
C MET A 10 -16.59 -22.97 11.29
N GLU A 11 -17.50 -23.67 10.61
CA GLU A 11 -17.90 -23.39 9.23
C GLU A 11 -18.53 -22.00 9.04
N GLU A 12 -19.43 -21.59 9.93
CA GLU A 12 -20.18 -20.32 9.78
C GLU A 12 -19.27 -19.11 9.99
N GLN A 13 -18.35 -19.20 10.95
CA GLN A 13 -17.33 -18.18 11.18
C GLN A 13 -16.39 -18.04 9.97
N LYS A 14 -15.96 -19.17 9.38
CA LYS A 14 -15.11 -19.16 8.18
C LYS A 14 -15.84 -18.52 6.99
N LYS A 15 -17.13 -18.84 6.81
CA LYS A 15 -17.96 -18.31 5.72
C LYS A 15 -18.19 -16.80 5.85
N ALA A 16 -18.38 -16.29 7.07
CA ALA A 16 -18.50 -14.87 7.34
C ALA A 16 -17.20 -14.10 7.00
N ASN A 17 -16.04 -14.64 7.40
CA ASN A 17 -14.73 -14.04 7.11
C ASN A 17 -14.41 -14.01 5.61
N VAL A 18 -14.65 -15.12 4.90
CA VAL A 18 -14.46 -15.20 3.43
C VAL A 18 -15.37 -14.20 2.70
N ARG A 19 -16.61 -14.03 3.16
CA ARG A 19 -17.54 -13.06 2.57
C ARG A 19 -17.08 -11.61 2.78
N LYS A 20 -16.48 -11.31 3.93
CA LYS A 20 -15.91 -9.98 4.22
C LYS A 20 -14.74 -9.67 3.29
N ILE A 21 -13.84 -10.64 3.13
CA ILE A 21 -12.70 -10.57 2.21
C ILE A 21 -13.16 -10.28 0.77
N TRP A 22 -14.16 -11.01 0.27
CA TRP A 22 -14.68 -10.81 -1.08
C TRP A 22 -15.33 -9.44 -1.29
N LYS A 23 -16.01 -8.90 -0.27
CA LYS A 23 -16.55 -7.53 -0.34
C LYS A 23 -15.44 -6.49 -0.48
N VAL A 24 -14.38 -6.65 0.30
CA VAL A 24 -13.25 -5.70 0.33
C VAL A 24 -12.44 -5.80 -0.97
N ALA A 25 -12.15 -7.01 -1.42
CA ALA A 25 -11.53 -7.26 -2.71
C ALA A 25 -12.33 -6.63 -3.86
N GLY A 26 -13.66 -6.80 -3.85
CA GLY A 26 -14.55 -6.18 -4.83
C GLY A 26 -14.49 -4.65 -4.81
N TYR A 27 -14.57 -4.04 -3.62
CA TYR A 27 -14.50 -2.58 -3.48
C TYR A 27 -13.16 -2.02 -4.00
N LEU A 28 -12.05 -2.65 -3.63
CA LEU A 28 -10.72 -2.24 -4.12
C LEU A 28 -10.55 -2.44 -5.62
N ALA A 29 -11.09 -3.52 -6.18
CA ALA A 29 -11.04 -3.78 -7.61
C ALA A 29 -11.80 -2.70 -8.39
N VAL A 30 -12.99 -2.31 -7.92
CA VAL A 30 -13.79 -1.25 -8.53
C VAL A 30 -13.07 0.10 -8.47
N ILE A 31 -12.54 0.50 -7.31
CA ILE A 31 -11.77 1.75 -7.19
C ILE A 31 -10.58 1.77 -8.14
N THR A 32 -9.89 0.64 -8.26
CA THR A 32 -8.70 0.51 -9.11
C THR A 32 -9.07 0.57 -10.60
N ALA A 33 -10.19 -0.05 -10.99
CA ALA A 33 -10.69 0.05 -12.36
C ALA A 33 -11.06 1.49 -12.73
N ILE A 34 -11.71 2.22 -11.80
CA ILE A 34 -12.04 3.64 -11.99
C ILE A 34 -10.78 4.50 -12.12
N GLU A 35 -9.77 4.27 -11.28
CA GLU A 35 -8.48 4.95 -11.39
C GLU A 35 -7.83 4.76 -12.75
N PHE A 36 -7.75 3.51 -13.23
CA PHE A 36 -7.16 3.23 -14.54
C PHE A 36 -7.96 3.90 -15.66
N LEU A 37 -9.29 3.85 -15.61
CA LEU A 37 -10.14 4.56 -16.58
C LEU A 37 -9.88 6.07 -16.55
N PHE A 38 -9.74 6.66 -15.35
CA PHE A 38 -9.40 8.08 -15.21
C PHE A 38 -8.03 8.39 -15.81
N ALA A 39 -7.03 7.52 -15.61
CA ALA A 39 -5.72 7.66 -16.23
C ALA A 39 -5.77 7.60 -17.76
N PHE A 40 -6.59 6.74 -18.34
CA PHE A 40 -6.73 6.62 -19.79
C PHE A 40 -7.46 7.81 -20.43
N ILE A 41 -8.38 8.45 -19.71
CA ILE A 41 -9.14 9.60 -20.20
C ILE A 41 -8.40 10.92 -19.96
N TYR A 42 -7.42 10.94 -19.04
CA TYR A 42 -6.71 12.15 -18.66
C TYR A 42 -5.99 12.79 -19.87
N PRO A 43 -6.26 14.07 -20.17
CA PRO A 43 -5.75 14.71 -21.38
C PRO A 43 -4.25 14.99 -21.28
N ASP A 44 -3.53 14.73 -22.38
CA ASP A 44 -2.07 14.95 -22.49
C ASP A 44 -1.65 16.42 -22.32
N SER A 45 -2.59 17.35 -22.44
CA SER A 45 -2.36 18.78 -22.23
C SER A 45 -2.20 19.16 -20.76
N TRP A 46 -2.56 18.29 -19.81
CA TRP A 46 -2.44 18.57 -18.38
C TRP A 46 -1.14 18.00 -17.81
N ASP A 47 -0.62 18.66 -16.78
CA ASP A 47 0.58 18.19 -16.11
C ASP A 47 0.33 16.80 -15.51
N ARG A 48 1.16 15.84 -15.90
CA ARG A 48 1.12 14.45 -15.46
C ARG A 48 1.53 14.32 -13.99
N LEU A 49 2.17 15.34 -13.43
CA LEU A 49 2.60 15.38 -12.03
C LEU A 49 1.41 15.24 -11.06
N PHE A 50 0.28 15.89 -11.36
CA PHE A 50 -0.94 15.77 -10.56
C PHE A 50 -1.54 14.37 -10.60
N LEU A 51 -1.56 13.75 -11.78
CA LEU A 51 -2.06 12.39 -11.95
C LEU A 51 -1.19 11.38 -11.19
N ASN A 52 0.14 11.50 -11.32
CA ASN A 52 1.10 10.62 -10.67
C ASN A 52 1.01 10.71 -9.14
N ILE A 53 0.92 11.92 -8.57
CA ILE A 53 0.76 12.09 -7.12
C ILE A 53 -0.55 11.46 -6.65
N THR A 54 -1.64 11.69 -7.37
CA THR A 54 -2.96 11.10 -7.05
C THR A 54 -2.88 9.57 -7.02
N PHE A 55 -2.27 8.96 -8.05
CA PHE A 55 -2.08 7.51 -8.13
C PHE A 55 -1.24 6.95 -6.98
N VAL A 56 -0.14 7.63 -6.63
CA VAL A 56 0.71 7.22 -5.51
C VAL A 56 -0.07 7.25 -4.20
N ILE A 57 -0.79 8.34 -3.92
CA ILE A 57 -1.58 8.47 -2.69
C ILE A 57 -2.69 7.40 -2.64
N MET A 58 -3.46 7.21 -3.71
CA MET A 58 -4.51 6.20 -3.71
C MET A 58 -3.97 4.77 -3.57
N THR A 59 -2.80 4.50 -4.14
CA THR A 59 -2.12 3.20 -3.98
C THR A 59 -1.71 2.97 -2.53
N LEU A 60 -1.21 3.99 -1.83
CA LEU A 60 -0.89 3.90 -0.40
C LEU A 60 -2.16 3.67 0.46
N VAL A 61 -3.24 4.38 0.17
CA VAL A 61 -4.54 4.19 0.86
C VAL A 61 -5.06 2.78 0.66
N LYS A 62 -5.01 2.26 -0.58
CA LYS A 62 -5.37 0.86 -0.88
C LYS A 62 -4.50 -0.14 -0.13
N ALA A 63 -3.19 0.07 -0.12
CA ALA A 63 -2.26 -0.79 0.61
C ALA A 63 -2.61 -0.83 2.10
N TYR A 64 -2.93 0.31 2.71
CA TYR A 64 -3.38 0.37 4.10
C TYR A 64 -4.70 -0.40 4.30
N TYR A 65 -5.68 -0.23 3.43
CA TYR A 65 -6.98 -0.91 3.50
C TYR A 65 -6.85 -2.44 3.34
N ILE A 66 -5.94 -2.89 2.47
CA ILE A 66 -5.61 -4.31 2.33
C ILE A 66 -5.00 -4.83 3.63
N MET A 67 -4.04 -4.09 4.18
CA MET A 67 -3.29 -4.51 5.36
C MET A 67 -4.17 -4.58 6.61
N SER A 68 -5.10 -3.63 6.79
CA SER A 68 -6.06 -3.67 7.90
C SER A 68 -7.01 -4.86 7.81
N GLU A 69 -7.46 -5.21 6.60
CA GLU A 69 -8.61 -6.07 6.40
C GLU A 69 -8.26 -7.52 6.01
N PHE A 70 -7.25 -7.73 5.17
CA PHE A 70 -6.78 -9.07 4.80
C PHE A 70 -5.82 -9.68 5.82
N MET A 71 -5.04 -8.85 6.53
CA MET A 71 -4.09 -9.39 7.50
C MET A 71 -4.70 -9.55 8.90
N HIS A 72 -5.97 -9.18 9.13
CA HIS A 72 -6.62 -9.26 10.45
C HIS A 72 -5.81 -8.55 11.57
N LEU A 73 -4.86 -7.68 11.20
CA LEU A 73 -3.91 -7.07 12.14
C LEU A 73 -4.53 -5.93 12.96
N GLY A 74 -5.70 -5.44 12.56
CA GLY A 74 -6.33 -4.25 13.14
C GLY A 74 -6.84 -4.43 14.56
N HIS A 75 -7.22 -5.65 14.98
CA HIS A 75 -7.87 -5.86 16.28
C HIS A 75 -7.00 -6.57 17.34
N GLU A 76 -6.03 -7.41 16.95
CA GLU A 76 -5.29 -8.21 17.95
C GLU A 76 -3.78 -7.94 18.00
N VAL A 77 -3.15 -7.37 16.96
CA VAL A 77 -1.68 -7.33 16.85
C VAL A 77 -1.18 -6.06 16.19
N LYS A 78 -1.41 -4.92 16.86
CA LYS A 78 -0.73 -3.63 16.55
C LYS A 78 0.79 -3.77 16.46
N PHE A 79 1.35 -4.78 17.12
CA PHE A 79 2.76 -5.14 17.06
C PHE A 79 3.17 -5.64 15.66
N LEU A 80 2.40 -6.51 15.03
CA LEU A 80 2.69 -7.04 13.69
C LEU A 80 2.62 -5.96 12.61
N GLN A 81 1.73 -4.98 12.75
CA GLN A 81 1.73 -3.80 11.87
C GLN A 81 3.04 -3.00 11.98
N ARG A 82 3.57 -2.81 13.19
CA ARG A 82 4.85 -2.12 13.41
C ARG A 82 6.04 -2.91 12.84
N THR A 83 6.00 -4.24 12.87
CA THR A 83 7.04 -5.09 12.26
C THR A 83 7.13 -4.93 10.76
N VAL A 84 6.08 -4.49 10.07
CA VAL A 84 6.12 -4.19 8.63
C VAL A 84 6.52 -2.74 8.39
N VAL A 85 5.98 -1.80 9.17
CA VAL A 85 6.21 -0.36 8.97
C VAL A 85 7.66 0.05 9.24
N TYR A 86 8.30 -0.46 10.31
CA TYR A 86 9.68 -0.05 10.65
C TYR A 86 10.72 -0.50 9.61
N PRO A 87 10.73 -1.75 9.11
CA PRO A 87 11.63 -2.15 8.02
C PRO A 87 11.38 -1.37 6.74
N LEU A 88 10.12 -1.05 6.43
CA LEU A 88 9.79 -0.26 5.24
C LEU A 88 10.33 1.17 5.34
N ALA A 89 10.19 1.80 6.51
CA ALA A 89 10.74 3.13 6.77
C ALA A 89 12.28 3.13 6.71
N PHE A 90 12.93 2.10 7.26
CA PHE A 90 14.37 1.91 7.15
C PHE A 90 14.83 1.76 5.69
N LEU A 91 14.11 0.98 4.88
CA LEU A 91 14.37 0.82 3.45
C LEU A 91 14.25 2.14 2.67
N ILE A 92 13.19 2.92 2.93
CA ILE A 92 13.01 4.24 2.28
C ILE A 92 14.17 5.17 2.65
N TRP A 93 14.55 5.21 3.93
CA TRP A 93 15.70 6.01 4.38
C TRP A 93 17.00 5.56 3.72
N LEU A 94 17.25 4.25 3.64
CA LEU A 94 18.42 3.67 3.00
C LEU A 94 18.48 4.02 1.49
N LEU A 95 17.34 3.94 0.79
CA LEU A 95 17.27 4.33 -0.62
C LEU A 95 17.64 5.80 -0.81
N VAL A 96 17.07 6.71 -0.02
CA VAL A 96 17.41 8.14 -0.10
C VAL A 96 18.91 8.37 0.16
N ALA A 97 19.47 7.73 1.19
CA ALA A 97 20.90 7.82 1.48
C ALA A 97 21.76 7.34 0.30
N LEU A 98 21.39 6.21 -0.31
CA LEU A 98 22.11 5.64 -1.46
C LEU A 98 22.02 6.54 -2.71
N PHE A 99 20.88 7.18 -2.96
CA PHE A 99 20.74 8.12 -4.08
C PHE A 99 21.60 9.37 -3.89
N LEU A 100 21.69 9.90 -2.66
CA LEU A 100 22.52 11.06 -2.34
C LEU A 100 24.01 10.75 -2.44
N GLU A 101 24.46 9.67 -1.80
CA GLU A 101 25.85 9.19 -1.85
C GLU A 101 26.23 8.76 -3.27
N GLY A 102 25.38 8.00 -3.96
CA GLY A 102 25.60 7.57 -5.34
C GLY A 102 25.73 8.73 -6.30
N GLY A 103 24.92 9.79 -6.15
CA GLY A 103 25.06 11.01 -6.93
C GLY A 103 26.35 11.78 -6.66
N ALA A 104 26.81 11.81 -5.40
CA ALA A 104 28.08 12.42 -5.02
C ALA A 104 29.28 11.65 -5.59
N VAL A 105 29.26 10.31 -5.52
CA VAL A 105 30.29 9.44 -6.09
C VAL A 105 30.37 9.58 -7.62
N LEU A 106 29.22 9.62 -8.31
CA LEU A 106 29.18 9.77 -9.76
C LEU A 106 29.76 11.12 -10.21
N LYS A 107 29.48 12.21 -9.50
CA LYS A 107 30.08 13.53 -9.74
C LYS A 107 31.59 13.55 -9.48
N ALA A 108 32.05 12.92 -8.40
CA ALA A 108 33.47 12.85 -8.06
C ALA A 108 34.28 12.06 -9.10
N ILE A 109 33.75 10.96 -9.63
CA ILE A 109 34.40 10.20 -10.71
C ILE A 109 34.44 11.02 -12.01
N ALA A 110 33.33 11.70 -12.35
CA ALA A 110 33.26 12.55 -13.54
C ALA A 110 34.24 13.73 -13.48
N SER A 111 34.52 14.29 -12.30
CA SER A 111 35.51 15.38 -12.13
C SER A 111 36.97 14.92 -12.13
N ILE A 112 37.24 13.61 -12.01
CA ILE A 112 38.60 13.05 -12.06
C ILE A 112 39.02 12.73 -13.50
N TRP A 113 38.04 12.43 -14.37
CA TRP A 113 38.26 12.02 -15.77
C TRP A 113 37.88 13.09 -16.81
N GLY A 114 37.44 14.27 -16.39
CA GLY A 114 37.25 15.47 -17.21
C GLY A 114 38.25 16.55 -16.86
#